data_AF-A0A7X3V5E2-F1
#
_entry.id   AF-A0A7X3V5E2-F1
#
_cell.length_a   1.000
_cell.length_b   1.000
_cell.length_c   1.000
_cell.angle_alpha   90.00
_cell.angle_beta   90.00
_cell.angle_gamma   90.00
#
_symmetry.space_group_name_H-M   'P 1'
#
loop_
_entity.id
_entity.type
_entity.pdbx_description
1 polymer ?
#
loop_
_entity_poly.entity_id
_entity_poly.type
_entity_poly.pdbx_seq_one_letter_code
_entity_poly.pdbx_strand_id
1 'polypeptide(L)'
;MMRESHDEKADFLSPEREAFFRDLAAGLSELGLARIATLTFEGRPAARIFALEGARTTMLYNSGFDPALSHLAVGLLSKALLVRDAIEQGRSAVDFLRGTEPYKRHLGGQPRDIVTVGLSR
;
A
#
# COMPACT_ATOMS: atom_id res chain seq x y z
N MET A 1 -11.64 -6.18 3.25
CA MET A 1 -10.50 -6.32 2.29
C MET A 1 -9.10 -6.45 2.91
N MET A 2 -8.56 -5.51 3.70
CA MET A 2 -7.20 -5.70 4.26
C MET A 2 -7.11 -6.93 5.18
N ARG A 3 -8.05 -7.03 6.12
CA ARG A 3 -8.24 -8.18 7.02
C ARG A 3 -8.46 -9.51 6.27
N GLU A 4 -9.27 -9.47 5.21
CA GLU A 4 -9.65 -10.67 4.44
C GLU A 4 -8.55 -11.16 3.47
N SER A 5 -7.55 -10.33 3.16
CA SER A 5 -6.61 -10.66 2.09
C SER A 5 -5.56 -11.73 2.44
N HIS A 6 -5.29 -11.95 3.73
CA HIS A 6 -4.39 -12.99 4.24
C HIS A 6 -4.67 -13.24 5.73
N ASP A 7 -4.60 -14.50 6.17
CA ASP A 7 -4.91 -14.91 7.55
C ASP A 7 -4.06 -14.17 8.59
N GLU A 8 -2.76 -14.01 8.35
CA GLU A 8 -1.84 -13.26 9.23
C GLU A 8 -2.25 -11.79 9.43
N LYS A 9 -2.99 -11.20 8.47
CA LYS A 9 -3.49 -9.82 8.62
C LYS A 9 -4.69 -9.73 9.53
N ALA A 10 -5.49 -10.80 9.64
CA ALA A 10 -6.60 -10.85 10.56
C ALA A 10 -6.10 -10.83 12.01
N ASP A 11 -5.08 -11.64 12.29
CA ASP A 11 -4.45 -11.70 13.62
C ASP A 11 -3.69 -10.42 13.96
N PHE A 12 -3.12 -9.75 12.95
CA PHE A 12 -2.43 -8.48 13.15
C PHE A 12 -3.39 -7.32 13.47
N LEU A 13 -4.59 -7.27 12.90
CA LEU A 13 -5.53 -6.15 13.02
C LEU A 13 -6.44 -6.29 14.25
N SER A 14 -5.87 -6.14 15.45
CA SER A 14 -6.66 -5.94 16.66
C SER A 14 -7.51 -4.66 16.57
N PRO A 15 -8.61 -4.53 17.35
CA PRO A 15 -9.43 -3.31 17.36
C PRO A 15 -8.62 -2.04 17.65
N GLU A 16 -7.65 -2.09 18.56
CA GLU A 16 -6.80 -0.94 18.89
C GLU A 16 -5.90 -0.55 17.72
N ARG A 17 -5.31 -1.55 17.03
CA ARG A 17 -4.47 -1.29 15.84
C ARG A 17 -5.31 -0.75 14.69
N GLU A 18 -6.53 -1.24 14.52
CA GLU A 18 -7.43 -0.73 13.51
C GLU A 18 -7.82 0.73 13.77
N ALA A 19 -8.12 1.09 15.02
CA ALA A 19 -8.35 2.49 15.43
C ALA A 19 -7.11 3.35 15.14
N PHE A 20 -5.93 2.88 15.54
CA PHE A 20 -4.67 3.56 15.25
C PHE A 20 -4.47 3.82 13.74
N PHE A 21 -4.71 2.84 12.88
CA PHE A 21 -4.57 3.03 11.43
C PHE A 21 -5.62 3.98 10.86
N ARG A 22 -6.83 4.03 11.42
CA ARG A 22 -7.83 5.03 11.02
C ARG A 22 -7.37 6.45 11.37
N ASP A 23 -6.91 6.65 12.60
CA ASP A 23 -6.42 7.96 13.05
C ASP A 23 -5.19 8.41 12.26
N LEU A 24 -4.26 7.47 12.00
CA LEU A 24 -3.09 7.72 11.16
C LEU A 24 -3.49 8.13 9.74
N ALA A 25 -4.41 7.40 9.12
CA ALA A 25 -4.87 7.70 7.77
C ALA A 25 -5.56 9.06 7.71
N ALA A 26 -6.42 9.38 8.68
CA ALA A 26 -7.10 10.67 8.77
C ALA A 26 -6.10 11.82 8.92
N GLY A 27 -5.25 11.79 9.96
CA GLY A 27 -4.31 12.87 10.24
C GLY A 27 -3.28 13.09 9.14
N LEU A 28 -2.75 12.03 8.53
CA LEU A 28 -1.80 12.18 7.42
C LEU A 28 -2.48 12.64 6.13
N SER A 29 -3.76 12.30 5.91
CA SER A 29 -4.48 12.72 4.71
C SER A 29 -4.75 14.22 4.70
N GLU A 30 -5.03 14.82 5.86
CA GLU A 30 -5.18 16.27 6.02
C GLU A 30 -3.91 17.04 5.66
N LEU A 31 -2.75 16.41 5.85
CA LEU A 31 -1.44 16.96 5.49
C LEU A 31 -1.02 16.62 4.05
N GLY A 32 -1.85 15.90 3.28
CA GLY A 32 -1.50 15.41 1.95
C GLY A 32 -0.41 14.33 1.93
N LEU A 33 -0.13 13.71 3.09
CA LEU A 33 0.92 12.70 3.28
C LEU A 33 0.40 11.25 3.18
N ALA A 34 -0.90 11.08 2.97
CA ALA A 34 -1.54 9.77 2.90
C ALA A 34 -2.68 9.76 1.88
N ARG A 35 -2.85 8.61 1.22
CA ARG A 35 -3.92 8.37 0.26
C ARG A 35 -4.41 6.93 0.31
N ILE A 36 -5.72 6.74 0.13
CA ILE A 36 -6.30 5.41 -0.14
C ILE A 36 -6.71 5.34 -1.61
N ALA A 37 -5.97 4.56 -2.40
CA ALA A 37 -6.32 4.26 -3.78
C ALA A 37 -7.25 3.03 -3.81
N THR A 38 -8.35 3.11 -4.57
CA THR A 38 -9.31 2.01 -4.70
C THR A 38 -9.41 1.58 -6.16
N LEU A 39 -9.15 0.29 -6.41
CA LEU A 39 -9.49 -0.37 -7.67
C LEU A 39 -10.93 -0.86 -7.58
N THR A 40 -11.77 -0.46 -8.53
CA THR A 40 -13.15 -0.94 -8.65
C THR A 40 -13.30 -1.90 -9.83
N PHE A 41 -14.16 -2.90 -9.67
CA PHE A 41 -14.57 -3.84 -10.70
C PHE A 41 -16.10 -3.94 -10.65
N GLU A 42 -16.77 -3.68 -11.78
CA GLU A 42 -18.24 -3.64 -11.87
C GLU A 42 -18.90 -2.76 -10.79
N GLY A 43 -18.31 -1.58 -10.55
CA GLY A 43 -18.82 -0.63 -9.55
C GLY A 43 -18.55 -0.99 -8.09
N ARG A 44 -17.91 -2.14 -7.81
CA ARG A 44 -17.57 -2.57 -6.44
C ARG A 44 -16.07 -2.48 -6.16
N PRO A 45 -15.65 -2.15 -4.92
CA PRO A 45 -14.23 -2.17 -4.56
C PRO A 45 -13.65 -3.59 -4.65
N ALA A 46 -12.63 -3.76 -5.48
CA ALA A 46 -11.93 -5.03 -5.68
C ALA A 46 -10.57 -5.09 -4.96
N ALA A 47 -9.90 -3.94 -4.85
CA ALA A 47 -8.68 -3.81 -4.07
C ALA A 47 -8.48 -2.39 -3.56
N ARG A 48 -7.74 -2.26 -2.46
CA ARG A 48 -7.34 -0.98 -1.88
C ARG A 48 -5.85 -0.98 -1.55
N ILE A 49 -5.24 0.18 -1.77
CA ILE A 49 -3.88 0.48 -1.35
C ILE A 49 -3.95 1.68 -0.41
N PHE A 50 -3.34 1.54 0.75
CA PHE A 50 -2.99 2.67 1.61
C PHE A 50 -1.55 3.07 1.29
N ALA A 51 -1.39 4.26 0.73
CA ALA A 51 -0.11 4.82 0.34
C ALA A 51 0.25 6.00 1.24
N LEU A 52 1.54 6.13 1.53
CA LEU A 52 2.13 7.34 2.09
C LEU A 52 2.76 8.14 0.96
N GLU A 53 2.57 9.45 0.97
CA GLU A 53 3.01 10.35 -0.10
C GLU A 53 4.13 11.24 0.43
N GLY A 54 5.33 11.05 -0.12
CA GLY A 54 6.46 11.98 0.05
C GLY A 54 6.47 13.06 -1.03
N ALA A 55 7.46 13.94 -0.98
CA ALA A 55 7.60 15.03 -1.95
C ALA A 55 7.59 14.53 -3.41
N ARG A 56 8.31 13.44 -3.70
CA ARG A 56 8.39 12.86 -5.06
C ARG A 56 8.27 11.34 -5.11
N THR A 57 7.89 10.71 -4.00
CA THR A 57 7.83 9.25 -3.89
C THR A 57 6.49 8.83 -3.31
N THR A 58 5.81 7.91 -3.96
CA THR A 58 4.62 7.23 -3.41
C THR A 58 5.06 5.91 -2.78
N MET A 59 4.72 5.69 -1.52
CA MET A 59 5.14 4.51 -0.76
C MET A 59 3.94 3.60 -0.49
N LEU A 60 4.00 2.34 -0.95
CA LEU A 60 2.93 1.37 -0.76
C LEU A 60 2.99 0.80 0.66
N TYR A 61 2.33 1.48 1.60
CA TYR A 61 2.37 1.14 3.01
C TYR A 61 1.60 -0.14 3.34
N ASN A 62 0.37 -0.25 2.85
CA ASN A 62 -0.42 -1.46 3.02
C ASN A 62 -1.36 -1.65 1.83
N SER A 63 -1.81 -2.88 1.59
CA SER A 63 -2.82 -3.16 0.59
C SER A 63 -3.70 -4.34 1.00
N GLY A 64 -4.90 -4.39 0.44
CA GLY A 64 -5.83 -5.50 0.57
C GLY A 64 -6.65 -5.65 -0.71
N PHE A 65 -7.21 -6.84 -0.90
CA PHE A 65 -8.09 -7.12 -2.03
C PHE A 65 -9.20 -8.05 -1.59
N ASP A 66 -10.27 -8.11 -2.39
CA ASP A 66 -11.35 -9.08 -2.23
C ASP A 66 -10.87 -10.47 -2.70
N PRO A 67 -10.74 -11.46 -1.80
CA PRO A 67 -10.29 -12.81 -2.17
C PRO A 67 -11.16 -13.49 -3.22
N ALA A 68 -12.46 -13.15 -3.31
CA ALA A 68 -13.36 -13.71 -4.32
C ALA A 68 -12.96 -13.31 -5.76
N LEU A 69 -12.27 -12.17 -5.90
CA LEU A 69 -11.76 -11.65 -7.17
C LEU A 69 -10.27 -11.96 -7.39
N SER A 70 -9.66 -12.79 -6.54
CA SER A 70 -8.24 -13.16 -6.64
C SER A 70 -7.85 -13.74 -8.00
N HIS A 71 -8.74 -14.50 -8.63
CA HIS A 71 -8.56 -15.09 -9.96
C HIS A 71 -8.37 -14.05 -11.08
N LEU A 72 -8.80 -12.81 -10.86
CA LEU A 72 -8.59 -11.66 -11.76
C LEU A 72 -7.29 -10.89 -11.44
N ALA A 73 -6.49 -11.38 -10.49
CA ALA A 73 -5.25 -10.76 -10.04
C ALA A 73 -5.42 -9.29 -9.56
N VAL A 74 -6.58 -8.93 -9.01
CA VAL A 74 -6.90 -7.55 -8.57
C VAL A 74 -5.89 -6.97 -7.56
N GLY A 75 -5.28 -7.83 -6.74
CA GLY A 75 -4.22 -7.46 -5.82
C GLY A 75 -2.92 -7.03 -6.53
N LEU A 76 -2.55 -7.66 -7.64
CA LEU A 76 -1.40 -7.27 -8.46
C LEU A 76 -1.73 -6.06 -9.33
N LEU A 77 -2.91 -6.09 -9.97
CA LEU A 77 -3.37 -5.03 -10.85
C LEU A 77 -3.45 -3.68 -10.14
N SER A 78 -3.98 -3.64 -8.91
CA SER A 78 -4.02 -2.40 -8.12
C SER A 78 -2.63 -1.78 -7.91
N LYS A 79 -1.58 -2.59 -7.77
CA LYS A 79 -0.19 -2.13 -7.60
C LYS A 79 0.39 -1.62 -8.92
N ALA A 80 0.13 -2.31 -10.02
CA ALA A 80 0.53 -1.85 -11.35
C ALA A 80 -0.14 -0.51 -11.70
N LEU A 81 -1.42 -0.35 -11.37
CA LEU A 81 -2.16 0.89 -11.56
C LEU A 81 -1.64 2.03 -10.66
N LEU A 82 -1.23 1.73 -9.43
CA LEU A 82 -0.54 2.70 -8.57
C LEU A 82 0.75 3.21 -9.20
N VAL A 83 1.55 2.31 -9.80
CA VAL A 83 2.79 2.70 -10.50
C VAL A 83 2.48 3.59 -11.70
N ARG A 84 1.48 3.24 -12.50
CA ARG A 84 1.04 4.07 -13.63
C ARG A 84 0.60 5.46 -13.18
N ASP A 85 -0.26 5.52 -12.16
CA ASP A 85 -0.76 6.76 -11.56
C ASP A 85 0.38 7.65 -11.04
N ALA A 86 1.38 7.06 -10.38
CA ALA A 86 2.56 7.80 -9.91
C ALA A 86 3.38 8.38 -11.08
N ILE A 87 3.55 7.64 -12.18
CA ILE A 87 4.22 8.12 -13.39
C ILE A 87 3.44 9.29 -14.01
N GLU A 88 2.13 9.15 -14.15
CA GLU A 88 1.24 10.18 -14.70
C GLU A 88 1.26 11.46 -13.85
N GLN A 89 1.43 11.34 -12.53
CA GLN A 89 1.59 12.46 -11.60
C GLN A 89 3.03 13.01 -11.54
N GLY A 90 3.96 12.51 -12.35
CA GLY A 90 5.35 12.99 -12.38
C GLY A 90 6.18 12.62 -11.14
N ARG A 91 5.77 11.59 -10.38
CA ARG A 91 6.55 11.07 -9.27
C ARG A 91 7.85 10.44 -9.78
N SER A 92 8.92 10.57 -9.01
CA SER A 92 10.23 9.98 -9.37
C SER A 92 10.35 8.51 -8.98
N ALA A 93 9.55 8.04 -8.02
CA ALA A 93 9.65 6.68 -7.52
C ALA A 93 8.33 6.19 -6.92
N VAL A 94 8.13 4.88 -7.01
CA VAL A 94 7.22 4.13 -6.15
C VAL A 94 8.05 3.20 -5.28
N ASP A 95 7.90 3.32 -3.97
CA ASP A 95 8.58 2.47 -3.00
C ASP A 95 7.61 1.39 -2.51
N PHE A 96 7.94 0.12 -2.76
CA PHE A 96 7.14 -1.02 -2.29
C PHE A 96 7.44 -1.41 -0.83
N LEU A 97 8.30 -0.64 -0.16
CA LEU A 97 8.73 -0.82 1.22
C LEU A 97 9.36 -2.20 1.48
N ARG A 98 9.56 -2.50 2.76
CA ARG A 98 10.14 -3.74 3.27
C ARG A 98 9.37 -4.97 2.77
N GLY A 99 10.10 -6.05 2.51
CA GLY A 99 9.56 -7.36 2.17
C GLY A 99 10.07 -7.84 0.81
N THR A 100 10.05 -9.16 0.61
CA THR A 100 10.59 -9.84 -0.57
C THR A 100 9.50 -10.43 -1.47
N GLU A 101 8.30 -9.86 -1.44
CA GLU A 101 7.15 -10.35 -2.18
C GLU A 101 7.46 -10.39 -3.69
N PRO A 102 7.21 -11.52 -4.38
CA PRO A 102 7.64 -11.71 -5.77
C PRO A 102 7.16 -10.61 -6.74
N TYR A 103 5.96 -10.06 -6.51
CA TYR A 103 5.40 -9.02 -7.36
C TYR A 103 6.29 -7.77 -7.43
N LYS A 104 7.08 -7.46 -6.39
CA LYS A 104 7.91 -6.26 -6.36
C LYS A 104 8.92 -6.30 -7.49
N ARG A 105 9.54 -7.47 -7.72
CA ARG A 105 10.48 -7.68 -8.84
C ARG A 105 9.77 -7.66 -10.18
N HIS A 106 8.58 -8.27 -10.29
CA HIS A 106 7.81 -8.26 -11.53
C HIS A 106 7.37 -6.85 -11.95
N LEU A 107 7.18 -5.94 -10.98
CA LEU A 107 6.88 -4.52 -11.21
C LEU A 107 8.14 -3.64 -11.34
N GLY A 108 9.33 -4.23 -11.48
CA GLY A 108 10.59 -3.50 -11.68
C GLY A 108 11.23 -2.96 -10.40
N GLY A 109 10.72 -3.34 -9.22
CA GLY A 109 11.28 -2.99 -7.93
C GLY A 109 12.70 -3.51 -7.76
N GLN A 110 13.59 -2.61 -7.33
CA GLN A 110 14.98 -2.90 -7.04
C GLN A 110 15.21 -2.96 -5.53
N PRO A 111 15.96 -3.95 -5.02
CA PRO A 111 16.25 -4.03 -3.60
C PRO A 111 17.03 -2.80 -3.13
N ARG A 112 16.78 -2.39 -1.89
CA ARG A 112 17.48 -1.32 -1.18
C ARG A 112 17.84 -1.82 0.21
N ASP A 113 19.00 -1.41 0.70
CA ASP A 113 19.44 -1.77 2.04
C ASP A 113 18.61 -1.04 3.10
N ILE A 114 18.31 -1.74 4.19
CA ILE A 114 17.67 -1.15 5.37
C ILE A 114 18.79 -0.69 6.31
N VAL A 115 18.75 0.58 6.70
CA VAL A 115 19.68 1.15 7.66
C VAL A 115 18.99 1.36 9.01
N THR A 116 19.72 1.12 10.09
CA THR A 116 19.28 1.47 11.44
C THR A 116 19.96 2.76 11.85
N VAL A 117 19.16 3.77 12.20
CA VAL A 117 19.66 5.06 12.71
C VAL A 117 19.53 5.06 14.22
N GLY A 118 20.64 5.22 14.92
CA GLY A 118 20.69 5.43 16.37
C GLY A 118 20.73 6.92 16.68
N LEU A 119 19.87 7.38 17.57
CA LEU A 119 19.90 8.74 18.10
C LEU A 119 20.39 8.65 19.54
N SER A 120 21.57 9.21 19.83
CA SER A 120 22.04 9.45 21.19
C SER A 120 21.79 10.91 21.57
N ARG A 121 21.50 11.15 22.85
CA ARG A 121 21.46 12.50 23.41
C ARG A 121 22.86 13.06 23.62
#